data_AF-A0A1A8FG80-F1
#
_entry.id   AF-A0A1A8FG80-F1
#
_cell.length_a   1.000
_cell.length_b   1.000
_cell.length_c   1.000
_cell.angle_alpha   90.00
_cell.angle_beta   90.00
_cell.angle_gamma   90.00
#
_symmetry.space_group_name_H-M   'P 1'
#
loop_
_entity.id
_entity.type
_entity.pdbx_description
1 polymer ?
#
loop_
_entity_poly.entity_id
_entity_poly.type
_entity_poly.pdbx_seq_one_letter_code
_entity_poly.pdbx_strand_id
1 'polypeptide(L)'
;MPADLNGTWDIISNENFDAYMVALDIDFATRKVASMLKPRKVIKQDGDNFHFQTITTLKTYECLFKIGEEFEEVTNGMDNRLCQ
;
A
#
# COMPACT_ATOMS: atom_id res chain seq x y z
N MET A 1 -1.67 23.13 11.37
CA MET A 1 -1.94 22.69 9.99
C MET A 1 -1.56 21.23 9.92
N PRO A 2 -2.41 20.35 9.37
CA PRO A 2 -2.04 18.95 9.11
C PRO A 2 -0.79 18.90 8.21
N ALA A 3 -0.03 17.81 8.30
CA ALA A 3 1.10 17.60 7.41
C ALA A 3 0.61 17.43 5.96
N ASP A 4 1.35 18.01 5.02
CA ASP A 4 1.18 17.77 3.59
C ASP A 4 2.05 16.57 3.19
N LEU A 5 1.41 15.51 2.72
CA LEU A 5 2.06 14.26 2.32
C LEU A 5 2.21 14.13 0.80
N ASN A 6 1.83 15.15 0.02
CA ASN A 6 1.96 15.16 -1.43
C ASN A 6 3.41 14.84 -1.87
N GLY A 7 3.55 13.94 -2.83
CA GLY A 7 4.87 13.68 -3.41
C GLY A 7 5.04 12.29 -4.00
N THR A 8 6.26 12.05 -4.48
CA THR A 8 6.73 10.75 -4.96
C THR A 8 7.82 10.25 -4.03
N TRP A 9 7.64 9.05 -3.49
CA TRP A 9 8.46 8.48 -2.44
C TRP A 9 9.03 7.13 -2.91
N ASP A 10 10.34 7.08 -3.11
CA ASP A 10 11.05 5.83 -3.35
C ASP A 10 11.37 5.15 -2.02
N ILE A 11 11.18 3.83 -1.95
CA ILE A 11 11.49 3.08 -0.73
C ILE A 11 12.99 3.11 -0.40
N ILE A 12 13.31 3.30 0.88
CA ILE A 12 14.69 3.28 1.39
C ILE A 12 14.96 1.96 2.13
N SER A 13 14.06 1.57 3.02
CA SER A 13 14.14 0.33 3.79
C SER A 13 12.75 -0.33 3.91
N ASN A 14 12.75 -1.64 4.16
CA ASN A 14 11.53 -2.41 4.40
C ASN A 14 11.80 -3.45 5.50
N GLU A 15 11.43 -3.12 6.74
CA GLU A 15 11.75 -3.94 7.91
C GLU A 15 10.56 -4.85 8.28
N ASN A 16 10.85 -6.11 8.57
CA ASN A 16 9.86 -7.12 9.01
C ASN A 16 8.70 -7.41 8.02
N PHE A 17 8.87 -7.09 6.74
CA PHE A 17 7.82 -7.24 5.72
C PHE A 17 7.37 -8.69 5.49
N ASP A 18 8.30 -9.66 5.52
CA ASP A 18 7.96 -11.08 5.35
C ASP A 18 7.05 -11.57 6.49
N ALA A 19 7.35 -11.21 7.74
CA ALA A 19 6.52 -11.59 8.88
C ALA A 19 5.13 -10.95 8.84
N TYR A 20 5.03 -9.69 8.40
CA TYR A 20 3.75 -9.03 8.15
C TYR A 20 2.92 -9.81 7.13
N MET A 21 3.52 -10.20 6.00
CA MET A 21 2.83 -11.00 4.99
C MET A 21 2.47 -12.41 5.48
N VAL A 22 3.25 -13.02 6.38
CA VAL A 22 2.89 -14.29 7.05
C VAL A 22 1.61 -14.12 7.87
N ALA A 23 1.49 -13.04 8.64
CA ALA A 23 0.30 -12.77 9.45
C ALA A 23 -0.96 -12.52 8.59
N LEU A 24 -0.78 -12.14 7.33
CA LEU A 24 -1.85 -12.03 6.33
C LEU A 24 -2.14 -13.35 5.59
N ASP A 25 -1.52 -14.46 5.97
CA ASP A 25 -1.63 -15.77 5.30
C ASP A 25 -1.18 -15.78 3.83
N ILE A 26 -0.29 -14.86 3.43
CA ILE A 26 0.25 -14.82 2.07
C ILE A 26 1.24 -15.97 1.90
N ASP A 27 1.14 -16.71 0.78
CA ASP A 27 1.97 -17.88 0.52
C ASP A 27 3.47 -17.55 0.35
N PHE A 28 4.33 -18.53 0.63
CA PHE A 28 5.78 -18.35 0.64
C PHE A 28 6.37 -17.83 -0.69
N ALA A 29 5.84 -18.27 -1.83
CA ALA A 29 6.37 -17.88 -3.13
C ALA A 29 6.07 -16.40 -3.41
N THR A 30 4.83 -15.97 -3.14
CA THR A 30 4.44 -14.56 -3.26
C THR A 30 5.27 -13.66 -2.34
N ARG A 31 5.48 -14.06 -1.08
CA ARG A 31 6.30 -13.28 -0.13
C ARG A 31 7.75 -13.12 -0.58
N LYS A 32 8.35 -14.17 -1.15
CA LYS A 32 9.73 -14.11 -1.68
C LYS A 32 9.84 -13.11 -2.82
N VAL A 33 8.89 -13.12 -3.75
CA VAL A 33 8.86 -12.14 -4.85
C VAL A 33 8.64 -10.73 -4.31
N ALA A 34 7.64 -10.54 -3.44
CA ALA A 34 7.30 -9.23 -2.89
C ALA A 34 8.45 -8.59 -2.10
N SER A 35 9.25 -9.39 -1.37
CA SER A 35 10.40 -8.91 -0.58
C SER A 35 11.55 -8.36 -1.44
N MET A 36 11.61 -8.72 -2.72
CA MET A 36 12.61 -8.20 -3.66
C MET A 36 12.17 -6.92 -4.38
N LEU A 37 10.87 -6.56 -4.28
CA LEU A 37 10.34 -5.38 -4.93
C LEU A 37 10.78 -4.11 -4.21
N LYS A 38 10.99 -3.06 -4.99
CA LYS A 38 11.26 -1.71 -4.49
C LYS A 38 10.08 -0.80 -4.85
N PRO A 39 9.00 -0.80 -4.04
CA PRO A 39 7.83 0.01 -4.36
C PRO A 39 8.15 1.51 -4.31
N ARG A 40 7.49 2.26 -5.19
CA ARG A 40 7.39 3.71 -5.15
C ARG A 40 5.98 4.09 -4.73
N LYS A 41 5.83 5.05 -3.82
CA LYS A 41 4.53 5.61 -3.47
C LYS A 41 4.34 6.97 -4.13
N VAL A 42 3.21 7.17 -4.78
CA VAL A 42 2.76 8.50 -5.22
C VAL A 42 1.55 8.85 -4.37
N ILE A 43 1.64 9.96 -3.66
CA ILE A 43 0.58 10.45 -2.79
C ILE A 43 0.07 11.76 -3.37
N LYS A 44 -1.25 11.81 -3.62
CA LYS A 44 -1.98 13.03 -3.93
C LYS A 44 -2.94 13.31 -2.77
N GLN A 45 -2.83 14.48 -2.18
CA GLN A 45 -3.65 14.93 -1.06
C GLN A 45 -4.31 16.25 -1.42
N ASP A 46 -5.65 16.29 -1.33
CA ASP A 46 -6.48 17.47 -1.49
C ASP A 46 -7.37 17.65 -0.25
N GLY A 47 -6.87 18.42 0.71
CA GLY A 47 -7.44 18.51 2.05
C GLY A 47 -7.43 17.14 2.73
N ASP A 48 -8.63 16.58 2.91
CA ASP A 48 -8.86 15.27 3.52
C ASP A 48 -9.00 14.13 2.50
N ASN A 49 -9.02 14.43 1.20
CA ASN A 49 -9.10 13.43 0.15
C ASN A 49 -7.69 12.95 -0.22
N PHE A 50 -7.51 11.64 -0.20
CA PHE A 50 -6.23 11.01 -0.51
C PHE A 50 -6.36 10.02 -1.65
N HIS A 51 -5.36 10.05 -2.54
CA HIS A 51 -5.13 9.01 -3.51
C HIS A 51 -3.69 8.52 -3.35
N PHE A 52 -3.57 7.29 -2.85
CA PHE A 52 -2.30 6.59 -2.66
C PHE A 52 -2.10 5.58 -3.79
N GLN A 53 -1.01 5.71 -4.53
CA GLN A 53 -0.59 4.73 -5.52
C GLN A 53 0.69 4.06 -5.04
N THR A 54 0.66 2.74 -4.81
CA THR A 54 1.84 1.93 -4.52
C THR A 54 2.24 1.17 -5.77
N ILE A 55 3.32 1.62 -6.40
CA ILE A 55 3.77 1.18 -7.72
C ILE A 55 4.95 0.23 -7.56
N THR A 56 4.85 -0.96 -8.15
CA THR A 56 5.95 -1.93 -8.26
C THR A 56 6.16 -2.33 -9.71
N THR A 57 7.20 -3.10 -10.01
CA THR A 57 7.40 -3.67 -11.35
C THR A 57 6.32 -4.67 -11.77
N LEU A 58 5.57 -5.23 -10.82
CA LEU A 58 4.53 -6.24 -11.09
C LEU A 58 3.14 -5.64 -11.21
N LYS A 59 2.81 -4.68 -10.34
CA LYS A 59 1.49 -4.07 -10.28
C LYS A 59 1.51 -2.69 -9.64
N THR A 60 0.47 -1.93 -9.91
CA THR A 60 0.11 -0.74 -9.14
C THR A 60 -1.10 -1.07 -8.27
N TYR A 61 -1.02 -0.74 -6.99
CA TYR A 61 -2.14 -0.77 -6.07
C TYR A 61 -2.59 0.66 -5.78
N GLU A 62 -3.90 0.92 -5.91
CA GLU A 62 -4.50 2.22 -5.67
C GLU A 62 -5.44 2.16 -4.48
N CYS A 63 -5.35 3.15 -3.59
CA CYS A 63 -6.24 3.32 -2.46
C CYS A 63 -6.71 4.78 -2.44
N LEU A 64 -8.02 4.98 -2.56
CA LEU A 64 -8.66 6.30 -2.57
C LEU A 64 -9.58 6.37 -1.36
N PHE A 65 -9.35 7.34 -0.49
CA PHE A 65 -10.11 7.47 0.75
C PHE A 65 -10.19 8.93 1.18
N LYS A 66 -11.13 9.20 2.08
CA LYS A 66 -11.27 10.50 2.73
C LYS A 66 -11.13 10.33 4.23
N ILE A 67 -10.36 11.21 4.87
CA ILE A 67 -10.15 11.15 6.33
C ILE A 67 -11.49 11.31 7.05
N GLY A 68 -11.76 10.40 7.98
CA GLY A 68 -12.98 10.39 8.80
C GLY A 68 -14.19 9.71 8.17
N GLU A 69 -14.05 9.15 6.97
CA GLU A 69 -15.11 8.40 6.28
C GLU A 69 -14.71 6.93 6.13
N GLU A 70 -15.49 6.02 6.71
CA GLU A 70 -15.34 4.57 6.49
C GLU A 70 -15.56 4.25 5.00
N PHE A 71 -14.80 3.28 4.49
CA PHE A 71 -14.91 2.82 3.12
C PHE A 71 -14.57 1.34 3.03
N GLU A 72 -15.11 0.68 2.01
CA GLU A 72 -14.76 -0.71 1.70
C GLU A 72 -13.47 -0.76 0.90
N GLU A 73 -12.46 -1.46 1.41
CA GLU A 73 -11.21 -1.73 0.72
C GLU A 73 -11.13 -3.20 0.31
N VAL A 74 -10.97 -3.45 -0.99
CA VAL A 74 -10.65 -4.79 -1.49
C VAL A 74 -9.16 -4.84 -1.81
N THR A 75 -8.39 -5.60 -1.04
CA THR A 75 -6.92 -5.68 -1.12
C THR A 75 -6.43 -6.56 -2.28
N ASN A 76 -6.96 -6.31 -3.47
CA ASN A 76 -6.73 -7.12 -4.66
C ASN A 76 -5.24 -7.22 -5.06
N GLY A 77 -4.82 -8.46 -5.29
CA GLY A 77 -3.43 -8.83 -5.56
C GLY A 77 -2.50 -8.69 -4.35
N MET A 78 -3.00 -8.34 -3.16
CA MET A 78 -2.30 -8.51 -1.89
C MET A 78 -2.79 -9.83 -1.28
N ASP A 79 -3.57 -9.78 -0.20
CA ASP A 79 -4.23 -10.92 0.43
C ASP A 79 -5.67 -11.17 -0.05
N ASN A 80 -6.20 -10.31 -0.94
CA ASN A 80 -7.51 -10.45 -1.59
C ASN A 80 -8.69 -10.51 -0.61
N ARG A 81 -8.63 -9.69 0.45
CA ARG A 81 -9.68 -9.60 1.47
C ARG A 81 -10.47 -8.30 1.30
N LEU A 82 -11.71 -8.34 1.77
CA LEU A 82 -12.56 -7.15 1.94
C LEU A 82 -12.39 -6.66 3.39
N CYS A 83 -12.04 -5.40 3.54
CA CYS A 83 -11.90 -4.70 4.81
C CYS A 83 -12.87 -3.51 4.86
N GLN A 84 -13.36 -3.20 6.05
CA GLN A 84 -14.17 -2.03 6.38
C GLN A 84 -13.79 -1.52 7.76
#